data_AF-A0A1I3L3K1-F1
#
_entry.id   AF-A0A1I3L3K1-F1
#
_cell.length_a   1.000
_cell.length_b   1.000
_cell.length_c   1.000
_cell.angle_alpha   90.00
_cell.angle_beta   90.00
_cell.angle_gamma   90.00
#
_symmetry.space_group_name_H-M   'P 1'
#
loop_
_entity.id
_entity.type
_entity.pdbx_description
1 polymer ?
#
loop_
_entity_poly.entity_id
_entity_poly.type
_entity_poly.pdbx_seq_one_letter_code
_entity_poly.pdbx_strand_id
1 'polypeptide(L)'
;MTLTIQPVGEAEKTRAADWFAALRDRICAAFEALEDAQAEAFPDGPHSHLPPGRFERTETRRESEDGSEGGGGLMSVMRGGRLFEKVGVNVSAVHGRLGEQAQRSLSARREIPGLAEDPRFWASGVSLVAHMRSPKCPAVHMNTRMFWTPTAWWFGGGSDLNPMREVAADTAFFHGVLKAACDRHDPAYYPRFKAWADEYFFNRHRREPRGVGGIFYDDLCTGDWEADFAFTQDVGRAFLDAFLPITERRRAEPWTPEDREHQLIRRGRYAEFNLVWDRGTRFGLETGHNIEAVLMSMPPEAKWP
;
A
#
# COMPACT_ATOMS: atom_id res chain seq x y z
N MET A 1 -27.78 -10.79 16.86
CA MET A 1 -27.18 -9.82 17.81
C MET A 1 -26.73 -8.63 16.98
N THR A 2 -27.26 -7.45 17.25
CA THR A 2 -26.76 -6.20 16.67
C THR A 2 -25.34 -6.00 17.20
N LEU A 3 -24.35 -6.00 16.32
CA LEU A 3 -22.95 -5.77 16.68
C LEU A 3 -22.86 -4.39 17.36
N THR A 4 -22.47 -4.34 18.63
CA THR A 4 -22.23 -3.05 19.31
C THR A 4 -20.87 -2.52 18.84
N ILE A 5 -20.88 -1.43 18.09
CA ILE A 5 -19.66 -0.79 17.58
C ILE A 5 -19.18 0.22 18.62
N GLN A 6 -17.95 0.08 19.10
CA GLN A 6 -17.31 1.06 19.98
C GLN A 6 -17.26 2.44 19.29
N PRO A 7 -17.59 3.54 19.98
CA PRO A 7 -17.44 4.87 19.42
C PRO A 7 -15.96 5.21 19.22
N VAL A 8 -15.67 5.92 18.14
CA VAL A 8 -14.32 6.42 17.80
C VAL A 8 -14.36 7.94 17.83
N GLY A 9 -13.48 8.54 18.64
CA GLY A 9 -13.31 9.99 18.77
C GLY A 9 -11.97 10.47 18.23
N GLU A 10 -11.58 11.68 18.64
CA GLU A 10 -10.33 12.30 18.17
C GLU A 10 -9.08 11.59 18.69
N ALA A 11 -9.14 10.96 19.87
CA ALA A 11 -8.01 10.23 20.44
C ALA A 11 -7.63 9.01 19.58
N GLU A 12 -8.61 8.22 19.16
CA GLU A 12 -8.43 7.06 18.28
C GLU A 12 -7.94 7.48 16.89
N LYS A 13 -8.52 8.54 16.31
CA LYS A 13 -8.08 9.10 15.02
C LYS A 13 -6.62 9.55 15.07
N THR A 14 -6.24 10.26 16.13
CA THR A 14 -4.86 10.73 16.34
C THR A 14 -3.90 9.56 16.47
N ARG A 15 -4.22 8.56 17.30
CA ARG A 15 -3.40 7.36 17.47
C ARG A 15 -3.21 6.59 16.16
N ALA A 16 -4.25 6.48 15.35
CA ALA A 16 -4.15 5.83 14.05
C ALA A 16 -3.25 6.61 13.08
N ALA A 17 -3.43 7.93 12.98
CA ALA A 17 -2.60 8.79 12.12
C ALA A 17 -1.12 8.75 12.54
N ASP A 18 -0.85 8.88 13.84
CA ASP A 18 0.52 8.82 14.40
C ASP A 18 1.19 7.47 14.09
N TRP A 19 0.44 6.38 14.22
CA TRP A 19 0.94 5.06 13.85
C TRP A 19 1.32 4.97 12.37
N PHE A 20 0.47 5.46 11.46
CA PHE A 20 0.75 5.41 10.02
C PHE A 20 1.96 6.27 9.65
N ALA A 21 2.10 7.46 10.27
CA ALA A 21 3.28 8.31 10.12
C ALA A 21 4.56 7.61 10.60
N ALA A 22 4.53 7.03 11.80
CA ALA A 22 5.67 6.30 12.37
C ALA A 22 6.03 5.03 11.58
N LEU A 23 5.04 4.36 10.98
CA LEU A 23 5.28 3.23 10.09
C LEU A 23 5.95 3.68 8.79
N ARG A 24 5.49 4.78 8.18
CA ARG A 24 6.15 5.38 7.01
C ARG A 24 7.61 5.70 7.30
N ASP A 25 7.90 6.35 8.43
CA ASP A 25 9.27 6.72 8.80
C ASP A 25 10.18 5.51 8.96
N ARG A 26 9.69 4.44 9.60
CA ARG A 26 10.42 3.17 9.72
C ARG A 26 10.70 2.52 8.36
N ILE A 27 9.72 2.52 7.47
CA ILE A 27 9.89 1.94 6.13
C ILE A 27 10.89 2.77 5.31
N CYS A 28 10.76 4.10 5.33
CA CYS A 28 11.70 4.97 4.62
C CYS A 28 13.14 4.76 5.10
N ALA A 29 13.34 4.72 6.43
CA ALA A 29 14.66 4.46 7.01
C ALA A 29 15.21 3.09 6.61
N ALA A 30 14.39 2.04 6.63
CA ALA A 30 14.80 0.70 6.22
C ALA A 30 15.21 0.65 4.72
N PHE A 31 14.51 1.38 3.86
CA PHE A 31 14.81 1.40 2.42
C PHE A 31 16.05 2.24 2.11
N GLU A 32 16.28 3.36 2.80
CA GLU A 32 17.53 4.12 2.69
C GLU A 32 18.73 3.30 3.20
N ALA A 33 18.55 2.53 4.27
CA ALA A 33 19.58 1.60 4.76
C ALA A 33 19.90 0.50 3.72
N LEU A 34 18.90 -0.02 3.01
CA LEU A 34 19.13 -0.96 1.92
C LEU A 34 19.87 -0.33 0.73
N GLU A 35 19.62 0.94 0.42
CA GLU A 35 20.37 1.69 -0.59
C GLU A 35 21.84 1.86 -0.19
N ASP A 36 22.11 2.15 1.08
CA ASP A 36 23.46 2.27 1.61
C ASP A 36 24.19 0.93 1.60
N ALA A 37 23.52 -0.12 2.09
CA ALA A 37 24.05 -1.47 2.04
C ALA A 37 24.28 -1.96 0.61
N GLN A 38 23.50 -1.48 -0.37
CA GLN A 38 23.75 -1.77 -1.80
C GLN A 38 25.02 -1.08 -2.29
N ALA A 39 25.24 0.17 -1.88
CA ALA A 39 26.43 0.90 -2.28
C ALA A 39 27.71 0.35 -1.65
N GLU A 40 27.66 -0.08 -0.39
CA GLU A 40 28.79 -0.66 0.33
C GLU A 40 29.14 -2.06 -0.18
N ALA A 41 28.15 -2.93 -0.37
CA ALA A 41 28.39 -4.31 -0.78
C ALA A 41 28.80 -4.44 -2.26
N PHE A 42 28.38 -3.51 -3.12
CA PHE A 42 28.62 -3.56 -4.56
C PHE A 42 29.20 -2.24 -5.09
N PRO A 43 30.41 -1.84 -4.65
CA PRO A 43 31.01 -0.56 -5.03
C PRO A 43 31.27 -0.45 -6.54
N ASP A 44 31.47 -1.58 -7.22
CA ASP A 44 31.67 -1.69 -8.67
C ASP A 44 30.50 -2.41 -9.37
N GLY A 45 29.37 -2.60 -8.67
CA GLY A 45 28.21 -3.31 -9.19
C GLY A 45 27.39 -2.52 -10.22
N PRO A 46 26.34 -3.13 -10.80
CA PRO A 46 25.39 -2.43 -11.65
C PRO A 46 24.86 -1.18 -10.92
N HIS A 47 24.85 -0.04 -11.61
CA HIS A 47 24.40 1.25 -11.07
C HIS A 47 25.30 1.87 -9.98
N SER A 48 26.54 1.41 -9.80
CA SER A 48 27.52 2.04 -8.88
C SER A 48 27.82 3.51 -9.19
N HIS A 49 27.61 3.94 -10.44
CA HIS A 49 27.72 5.33 -10.86
C HIS A 49 26.61 6.24 -10.31
N LEU A 50 25.52 5.68 -9.78
CA LEU A 50 24.44 6.44 -9.15
C LEU A 50 24.72 6.61 -7.66
N PRO A 51 24.28 7.69 -7.00
CA PRO A 51 24.28 7.76 -5.55
C PRO A 51 23.26 6.76 -4.95
N PRO A 52 23.44 6.33 -3.69
CA PRO A 52 22.36 5.70 -2.92
C PRO A 52 21.09 6.56 -2.96
N GLY A 53 19.94 5.93 -3.17
CA GLY A 53 18.64 6.60 -3.22
C GLY A 53 18.26 7.20 -1.87
N ARG A 54 17.57 8.35 -1.91
CA ARG A 54 17.01 9.05 -0.74
C ARG A 54 15.58 9.50 -1.00
N PHE A 55 14.78 9.56 0.05
CA PHE A 55 13.41 10.06 -0.05
C PHE A 55 13.37 11.57 -0.08
N GLU A 56 12.77 12.12 -1.13
CA GLU A 56 12.30 13.50 -1.18
C GLU A 56 10.92 13.57 -0.54
N ARG A 57 10.72 14.56 0.35
CA ARG A 57 9.48 14.72 1.11
C ARG A 57 8.74 15.97 0.65
N THR A 58 7.44 15.83 0.42
CA THR A 58 6.58 16.93 -0.02
C THR A 58 5.28 16.90 0.75
N GLU A 59 4.99 17.99 1.46
CA GLU A 59 3.68 18.18 2.11
C GLU A 59 2.59 18.31 1.06
N THR A 60 1.47 17.66 1.31
CA THR A 60 0.26 17.74 0.50
C THR A 60 -0.86 18.29 1.35
N ARG A 61 -1.71 19.12 0.74
CA ARG A 61 -2.92 19.65 1.35
C ARG A 61 -4.11 19.27 0.49
N ARG A 62 -5.24 19.01 1.13
CA ARG A 62 -6.53 18.81 0.46
C ARG A 62 -7.38 20.04 0.70
N GLU A 63 -7.80 20.68 -0.38
CA GLU A 63 -8.81 21.73 -0.33
C GLU A 63 -10.20 21.08 -0.45
N SER A 64 -11.14 21.49 0.41
CA SER A 64 -12.54 21.09 0.26
C SER A 64 -13.25 21.98 -0.77
N GLU A 65 -14.36 21.51 -1.35
CA GLU A 65 -15.14 22.27 -2.34
C GLU A 65 -15.64 23.63 -1.80
N ASP A 66 -15.81 23.75 -0.48
CA ASP A 66 -16.21 24.96 0.22
C ASP A 66 -15.02 25.86 0.65
N GLY A 67 -13.79 25.50 0.25
CA GLY A 67 -12.56 26.21 0.59
C GLY A 67 -12.03 25.96 2.00
N SER A 68 -12.67 25.08 2.79
CA SER A 68 -12.16 24.69 4.10
C SER A 68 -10.96 23.73 4.01
N GLU A 69 -10.12 23.71 5.06
CA GLU A 69 -9.00 22.77 5.17
C GLU A 69 -9.54 21.33 5.23
N GLY A 70 -9.13 20.49 4.27
CA GLY A 70 -9.56 19.09 4.15
C GLY A 70 -8.53 18.09 4.70
N GLY A 71 -7.58 18.56 5.49
CA GLY A 71 -6.39 17.83 5.93
C GLY A 71 -5.32 17.76 4.83
N GLY A 72 -4.53 16.69 4.85
CA GLY A 72 -3.38 16.57 3.97
C GLY A 72 -2.57 15.31 4.20
N GLY A 73 -1.28 15.40 3.94
CA GLY A 73 -0.38 14.27 4.06
C GLY A 73 1.05 14.62 3.72
N LEU A 74 1.91 13.60 3.75
CA LEU A 74 3.32 13.73 3.43
C LEU A 74 3.69 12.65 2.42
N MET A 75 4.00 13.10 1.21
CA MET A 75 4.57 12.23 0.19
C MET A 75 6.04 12.02 0.50
N SER A 76 6.52 10.78 0.40
CA SER A 76 7.95 10.46 0.46
C SER A 76 8.28 9.64 -0.77
N VAL A 77 9.03 10.22 -1.72
CA VAL A 77 9.32 9.59 -3.01
C VAL A 77 10.83 9.45 -3.19
N MET A 78 11.29 8.26 -3.53
CA MET A 78 12.67 7.97 -3.93
C MET A 78 12.67 7.64 -5.42
N ARG A 79 13.57 8.25 -6.18
CA ARG A 79 13.74 8.00 -7.61
C ARG A 79 15.20 7.77 -7.92
N GLY A 80 15.46 6.80 -8.79
CA GLY A 80 16.79 6.60 -9.34
C GLY A 80 17.83 6.02 -8.39
N GLY A 81 17.43 5.47 -7.23
CA GLY A 81 18.34 4.79 -6.28
C GLY A 81 19.02 3.56 -6.89
N ARG A 82 20.09 3.03 -6.29
CA ARG A 82 20.85 1.88 -6.80
C ARG A 82 20.06 0.58 -6.76
N LEU A 83 19.23 0.40 -5.74
CA LEU A 83 18.40 -0.79 -5.54
C LEU A 83 16.96 -0.55 -5.96
N PHE A 84 16.39 0.58 -5.54
CA PHE A 84 15.05 0.99 -5.87
C PHE A 84 15.04 1.96 -7.04
N GLU A 85 14.38 1.59 -8.13
CA GLU A 85 14.26 2.48 -9.29
C GLU A 85 13.26 3.60 -9.03
N LYS A 86 12.15 3.27 -8.35
CA LYS A 86 11.17 4.22 -7.86
C LYS A 86 10.44 3.63 -6.65
N VAL A 87 10.32 4.41 -5.58
CA VAL A 87 9.47 4.10 -4.42
C VAL A 87 8.64 5.32 -4.09
N GLY A 88 7.42 5.12 -3.63
CA GLY A 88 6.82 6.09 -2.73
C GLY A 88 6.19 5.43 -1.52
N VAL A 89 6.27 6.16 -0.40
CA VAL A 89 5.70 5.79 0.89
C VAL A 89 4.97 7.03 1.41
N ASN A 90 3.68 7.08 1.15
CA ASN A 90 2.86 8.26 1.41
C ASN A 90 1.98 8.02 2.63
N VAL A 91 1.84 9.06 3.45
CA VAL A 91 0.85 9.09 4.53
C VAL A 91 -0.13 10.22 4.29
N SER A 92 -1.38 10.03 4.70
CA SER A 92 -2.39 11.08 4.69
C SER A 92 -3.29 10.99 5.91
N ALA A 93 -3.84 12.12 6.30
CA ALA A 93 -4.95 12.27 7.24
C ALA A 93 -5.85 13.37 6.67
N VAL A 94 -6.99 12.98 6.12
CA VAL A 94 -7.93 13.85 5.42
C VAL A 94 -9.30 13.81 6.08
N HIS A 95 -10.03 14.90 5.98
CA HIS A 95 -11.38 15.02 6.50
C HIS A 95 -12.22 15.93 5.62
N GLY A 96 -13.54 15.89 5.83
CA GLY A 96 -14.47 16.76 5.14
C GLY A 96 -15.85 16.15 5.07
N ARG A 97 -16.57 16.45 3.99
CA ARG A 97 -17.90 15.91 3.69
C ARG A 97 -17.84 15.07 2.43
N LEU A 98 -18.47 13.90 2.46
CA LEU A 98 -18.57 13.03 1.30
C LEU A 98 -19.58 13.59 0.31
N GLY A 99 -19.18 13.79 -0.95
CA GLY A 99 -20.11 14.11 -2.04
C GLY A 99 -21.04 12.92 -2.34
N GLU A 100 -22.14 13.18 -3.06
CA GLU A 100 -23.18 12.17 -3.28
C GLU A 100 -22.68 10.88 -3.93
N GLN A 101 -21.75 10.99 -4.89
CA GLN A 101 -21.18 9.81 -5.56
C GLN A 101 -20.38 8.94 -4.59
N ALA A 102 -19.61 9.56 -3.69
CA ALA A 102 -18.85 8.84 -2.67
C ALA A 102 -19.80 8.18 -1.65
N GLN A 103 -20.87 8.86 -1.25
CA GLN A 103 -21.91 8.28 -0.40
C GLN A 103 -22.57 7.05 -1.06
N ARG A 104 -22.98 7.17 -2.33
CA ARG A 104 -23.56 6.04 -3.10
C ARG A 104 -22.59 4.85 -3.19
N SER A 105 -21.31 5.12 -3.45
CA SER A 105 -20.26 4.08 -3.54
C SER A 105 -20.02 3.37 -2.21
N LEU A 106 -20.05 4.10 -1.09
CA LEU A 106 -19.92 3.51 0.25
C LEU A 106 -21.15 2.68 0.62
N SER A 107 -22.35 3.25 0.46
CA SER A 107 -23.61 2.57 0.79
C SER A 107 -23.90 1.33 -0.06
N ALA A 108 -23.34 1.24 -1.26
CA ALA A 108 -23.44 0.04 -2.10
C ALA A 108 -22.62 -1.16 -1.58
N ARG A 109 -21.61 -0.90 -0.73
CA ARG A 109 -20.73 -1.93 -0.16
C ARG A 109 -21.13 -2.32 1.25
N ARG A 110 -21.59 -1.35 2.04
CA ARG A 110 -21.96 -1.52 3.44
C ARG A 110 -23.04 -0.51 3.82
N GLU A 111 -23.96 -0.94 4.68
CA GLU A 111 -24.93 -0.03 5.28
C GLU A 111 -24.25 0.88 6.32
N ILE A 112 -24.36 2.20 6.14
CA ILE A 112 -23.84 3.22 7.06
C ILE A 112 -25.02 4.10 7.47
N PRO A 113 -25.68 3.79 8.60
CA PRO A 113 -26.85 4.55 9.06
C PRO A 113 -26.51 6.02 9.26
N GLY A 114 -27.39 6.93 8.86
CA GLY A 114 -27.18 8.38 9.10
C GLY A 114 -26.20 9.07 8.15
N LEU A 115 -25.65 8.37 7.14
CA LEU A 115 -24.62 8.94 6.25
C LEU A 115 -25.15 10.10 5.39
N ALA A 116 -26.41 10.04 4.97
CA ALA A 116 -27.01 11.10 4.16
C ALA A 116 -27.27 12.37 5.00
N GLU A 117 -27.59 12.17 6.27
CA GLU A 117 -27.87 13.23 7.24
C GLU A 117 -26.58 13.90 7.74
N ASP A 118 -25.53 13.10 7.99
CA ASP A 118 -24.21 13.59 8.39
C ASP A 118 -23.08 12.92 7.59
N PRO A 119 -22.77 13.42 6.38
CA PRO A 119 -21.75 12.86 5.49
C PRO A 119 -20.32 13.25 5.89
N ARG A 120 -20.09 13.66 7.14
CA ARG A 120 -18.74 13.91 7.63
C ARG A 120 -17.91 12.63 7.55
N PHE A 121 -16.65 12.77 7.15
CA PHE A 121 -15.71 11.67 7.17
C PHE A 121 -14.33 12.11 7.64
N TRP A 122 -13.57 11.13 8.09
CA TRP A 122 -12.15 11.22 8.30
C TRP A 122 -11.50 9.94 7.78
N ALA A 123 -10.32 10.05 7.17
CA ALA A 123 -9.56 8.91 6.71
C ALA A 123 -8.06 9.17 6.89
N SER A 124 -7.34 8.16 7.37
CA SER A 124 -5.88 8.21 7.43
C SER A 124 -5.29 6.87 7.04
N GLY A 125 -4.07 6.87 6.51
CA GLY A 125 -3.38 5.64 6.15
C GLY A 125 -1.96 5.88 5.66
N VAL A 126 -1.24 4.77 5.51
CA VAL A 126 0.03 4.70 4.78
C VAL A 126 -0.16 3.86 3.53
N SER A 127 0.41 4.28 2.41
CA SER A 127 0.43 3.55 1.14
C SER A 127 1.83 3.54 0.57
N LEU A 128 2.25 2.37 0.10
CA LEU A 128 3.58 2.11 -0.41
C LEU A 128 3.51 1.35 -1.73
N VAL A 129 4.35 1.76 -2.68
CA VAL A 129 4.75 0.92 -3.81
C VAL A 129 6.25 1.06 -4.02
N ALA A 130 6.94 -0.07 -4.19
CA ALA A 130 8.35 -0.10 -4.51
C ALA A 130 8.61 -0.86 -5.81
N HIS A 131 9.24 -0.19 -6.77
CA HIS A 131 9.71 -0.75 -8.04
C HIS A 131 11.23 -0.92 -7.99
N MET A 132 11.68 -2.16 -7.98
CA MET A 132 13.09 -2.51 -7.86
C MET A 132 13.83 -2.34 -9.19
N ARG A 133 15.11 -1.95 -9.16
CA ARG A 133 15.95 -1.95 -10.36
C ARG A 133 16.17 -3.36 -10.88
N SER A 134 16.64 -4.26 -10.03
CA SER A 134 16.89 -5.66 -10.39
C SER A 134 15.58 -6.38 -10.69
N PRO A 135 15.43 -7.03 -11.87
CA PRO A 135 14.33 -7.94 -12.17
C PRO A 135 14.20 -9.13 -11.22
N LYS A 136 15.28 -9.46 -10.48
CA LYS A 136 15.31 -10.57 -9.51
C LYS A 136 14.68 -10.17 -8.17
N CYS A 137 14.59 -8.88 -7.87
CA CYS A 137 13.90 -8.38 -6.69
C CYS A 137 12.43 -8.11 -7.05
N PRO A 138 11.45 -8.66 -6.30
CA PRO A 138 10.05 -8.42 -6.56
C PRO A 138 9.66 -6.96 -6.28
N ALA A 139 8.77 -6.41 -7.09
CA ALA A 139 8.05 -5.19 -6.71
C ALA A 139 7.07 -5.52 -5.58
N VAL A 140 6.74 -4.54 -4.74
CA VAL A 140 5.84 -4.76 -3.60
C VAL A 140 4.91 -3.57 -3.40
N HIS A 141 3.70 -3.87 -2.94
CA HIS A 141 2.72 -2.88 -2.49
C HIS A 141 2.29 -3.19 -1.06
N MET A 142 2.05 -2.13 -0.28
CA MET A 142 1.46 -2.21 1.05
C MET A 142 0.54 -1.02 1.29
N ASN A 143 -0.59 -1.27 1.93
CA ASN A 143 -1.42 -0.20 2.48
C ASN A 143 -2.00 -0.62 3.83
N THR A 144 -2.11 0.32 4.76
CA THR A 144 -2.99 0.19 5.92
C THR A 144 -3.67 1.51 6.15
N ARG A 145 -4.97 1.49 6.41
CA ARG A 145 -5.80 2.69 6.53
C ARG A 145 -6.94 2.50 7.52
N MET A 146 -7.46 3.61 8.00
CA MET A 146 -8.69 3.70 8.77
C MET A 146 -9.62 4.70 8.09
N PHE A 147 -10.91 4.37 8.06
CA PHE A 147 -11.98 5.27 7.65
C PHE A 147 -12.97 5.44 8.80
N TRP A 148 -13.50 6.65 8.95
CA TRP A 148 -14.45 7.02 9.98
C TRP A 148 -15.54 7.93 9.43
N THR A 149 -16.77 7.71 9.90
CA THR A 149 -17.92 8.60 9.83
C THR A 149 -18.51 8.73 11.24
N PRO A 150 -19.42 9.68 11.50
CA PRO A 150 -20.06 9.82 12.81
C PRO A 150 -20.73 8.54 13.36
N THR A 151 -21.11 7.61 12.48
CA THR A 151 -21.87 6.41 12.83
C THR A 151 -21.15 5.10 12.52
N ALA A 152 -19.98 5.13 11.87
CA ALA A 152 -19.25 3.93 11.49
C ALA A 152 -17.75 4.17 11.40
N TRP A 153 -16.99 3.09 11.54
CA TRP A 153 -15.56 3.07 11.23
C TRP A 153 -15.16 1.69 10.74
N TRP A 154 -14.02 1.62 10.07
CA TRP A 154 -13.38 0.36 9.70
C TRP A 154 -11.92 0.57 9.36
N PHE A 155 -11.16 -0.51 9.47
CA PHE A 155 -9.82 -0.61 8.93
C PHE A 155 -9.83 -1.33 7.58
N GLY A 156 -8.81 -1.01 6.78
CA GLY A 156 -8.52 -1.72 5.55
C GLY A 156 -7.03 -1.73 5.30
N GLY A 157 -6.57 -2.65 4.46
CA GLY A 157 -5.15 -2.74 4.15
C GLY A 157 -4.76 -4.05 3.52
N GLY A 158 -3.47 -4.30 3.54
CA GLY A 158 -2.87 -5.49 2.97
C GLY A 158 -1.45 -5.26 2.50
N SER A 159 -0.83 -6.33 2.03
CA SER A 159 0.44 -6.30 1.34
C SER A 159 0.44 -7.38 0.27
N ASP A 160 1.01 -7.09 -0.89
CA ASP A 160 1.09 -8.04 -2.00
C ASP A 160 2.43 -7.94 -2.74
N LEU A 161 2.93 -9.11 -3.13
CA LEU A 161 4.25 -9.27 -3.75
C LEU A 161 4.12 -9.51 -5.25
N ASN A 162 4.89 -8.78 -6.04
CA ASN A 162 4.82 -8.75 -7.49
C ASN A 162 6.18 -9.13 -8.11
N PRO A 163 6.59 -10.40 -8.03
CA PRO A 163 7.81 -10.87 -8.67
C PRO A 163 7.67 -10.87 -10.20
N MET A 164 8.76 -10.57 -10.91
CA MET A 164 8.77 -10.66 -12.38
C MET A 164 8.68 -12.11 -12.84
N ARG A 165 9.34 -13.02 -12.11
CA ARG A 165 9.19 -14.47 -12.20
C ARG A 165 9.03 -15.01 -10.80
N GLU A 166 8.03 -15.86 -10.58
CA GLU A 166 7.79 -16.42 -9.26
C GLU A 166 8.98 -17.24 -8.77
N VAL A 167 9.33 -17.05 -7.49
CA VAL A 167 10.28 -17.88 -6.78
C VAL A 167 9.55 -18.49 -5.58
N ALA A 168 9.24 -19.78 -5.66
CA ALA A 168 8.37 -20.47 -4.70
C ALA A 168 8.79 -20.28 -3.23
N ALA A 169 10.10 -20.26 -2.94
CA ALA A 169 10.62 -20.04 -1.59
C ALA A 169 10.35 -18.61 -1.08
N ASP A 170 10.40 -17.60 -1.95
CA ASP A 170 10.10 -16.21 -1.59
C ASP A 170 8.61 -16.03 -1.38
N THR A 171 7.79 -16.60 -2.28
CA THR A 171 6.33 -16.62 -2.13
C THR A 171 5.94 -17.26 -0.80
N ALA A 172 6.46 -18.45 -0.50
CA ALA A 172 6.17 -19.16 0.75
C ALA A 172 6.62 -18.37 1.98
N PHE A 173 7.80 -17.75 1.94
CA PHE A 173 8.29 -16.92 3.04
C PHE A 173 7.39 -15.70 3.28
N PHE A 174 7.08 -14.94 2.22
CA PHE A 174 6.23 -13.75 2.30
C PHE A 174 4.86 -14.08 2.90
N HIS A 175 4.21 -15.11 2.36
CA HIS A 175 2.91 -15.58 2.85
C HIS A 175 2.97 -16.16 4.27
N GLY A 176 4.06 -16.84 4.64
CA GLY A 176 4.27 -17.36 5.99
C GLY A 176 4.34 -16.25 7.05
N VAL A 177 5.05 -15.15 6.77
CA VAL A 177 5.14 -13.99 7.66
C VAL A 177 3.78 -13.30 7.81
N LEU A 178 3.06 -13.06 6.70
CA LEU A 178 1.72 -12.47 6.74
C LEU A 178 0.72 -13.36 7.47
N LYS A 179 0.78 -14.68 7.26
CA LYS A 179 -0.06 -15.64 7.97
C LYS A 179 0.18 -15.60 9.47
N ALA A 180 1.44 -15.59 9.91
CA ALA A 180 1.77 -15.50 11.33
C ALA A 180 1.26 -14.19 11.96
N ALA A 181 1.25 -13.08 11.21
CA ALA A 181 0.63 -11.83 11.67
C ALA A 181 -0.89 -11.97 11.83
N CYS A 182 -1.59 -12.57 10.86
CA CYS A 182 -3.02 -12.82 10.95
C CYS A 182 -3.41 -13.78 12.08
N ASP A 183 -2.70 -14.91 12.21
CA ASP A 183 -3.01 -15.98 13.16
C ASP A 183 -2.94 -15.53 14.63
N ARG A 184 -2.19 -14.45 14.92
CA ARG A 184 -2.11 -13.84 16.26
C ARG A 184 -3.43 -13.18 16.70
N HIS A 185 -4.30 -12.84 15.76
CA HIS A 185 -5.57 -12.14 16.01
C HIS A 185 -6.75 -13.08 15.76
N ASP A 186 -6.79 -13.75 14.61
CA ASP A 186 -7.81 -14.72 14.27
C ASP A 186 -7.28 -15.68 13.19
N PRO A 187 -7.24 -17.01 13.44
CA PRO A 187 -6.82 -18.01 12.45
C PRO A 187 -7.60 -17.99 11.13
N ALA A 188 -8.82 -17.44 11.11
CA ALA A 188 -9.63 -17.28 9.91
C ALA A 188 -9.21 -16.07 9.04
N TYR A 189 -8.43 -15.12 9.58
CA TYR A 189 -8.04 -13.92 8.86
C TYR A 189 -7.17 -14.21 7.64
N TYR A 190 -6.11 -15.02 7.77
CA TYR A 190 -5.23 -15.28 6.64
C TYR A 190 -5.96 -15.98 5.47
N PRO A 191 -6.68 -17.11 5.66
CA PRO A 191 -7.43 -17.73 4.57
C PRO A 191 -8.40 -16.76 3.87
N ARG A 192 -9.13 -15.95 4.65
CA ARG A 192 -10.08 -14.96 4.12
C ARG A 192 -9.38 -13.86 3.32
N PHE A 193 -8.36 -13.23 3.90
CA PHE A 193 -7.70 -12.07 3.32
C PHE A 193 -6.76 -12.44 2.18
N LYS A 194 -6.20 -13.65 2.18
CA LYS A 194 -5.47 -14.22 1.05
C LYS A 194 -6.40 -14.42 -0.14
N ALA A 195 -7.53 -15.11 0.06
CA ALA A 195 -8.51 -15.31 -1.00
C ALA A 195 -8.99 -13.98 -1.59
N TRP A 196 -9.24 -12.98 -0.75
CA TRP A 196 -9.62 -11.65 -1.21
C TRP A 196 -8.49 -10.95 -1.99
N ALA A 197 -7.23 -11.10 -1.59
CA ALA A 197 -6.10 -10.57 -2.36
C ALA A 197 -6.02 -11.18 -3.77
N ASP A 198 -6.23 -12.49 -3.89
CA ASP A 198 -6.22 -13.17 -5.20
C ASP A 198 -7.31 -12.62 -6.14
N GLU A 199 -8.51 -12.38 -5.60
CA GLU A 199 -9.63 -11.82 -6.37
C GLU A 199 -9.44 -10.35 -6.71
N TYR A 200 -8.93 -9.56 -5.76
CA TYR A 200 -8.78 -8.11 -5.92
C TYR A 200 -7.67 -7.78 -6.91
N PHE A 201 -6.50 -8.43 -6.80
CA PHE A 201 -5.33 -8.16 -7.64
C PHE A 201 -5.31 -9.00 -8.94
N PHE A 202 -6.48 -9.19 -9.55
CA PHE A 202 -6.63 -9.96 -10.78
C PHE A 202 -6.85 -9.05 -12.00
N ASN A 203 -5.96 -9.13 -13.00
CA ASN A 203 -6.11 -8.43 -14.28
C ASN A 203 -7.14 -9.15 -15.15
N ARG A 204 -8.43 -8.81 -14.98
CA ARG A 204 -9.56 -9.50 -15.64
C ARG A 204 -9.43 -9.59 -17.15
N HIS A 205 -9.01 -8.51 -17.81
CA HIS A 205 -8.86 -8.47 -19.26
C HIS A 205 -7.63 -9.27 -19.78
N ARG A 206 -6.66 -9.56 -18.91
CA ARG A 206 -5.51 -10.45 -19.22
C ARG A 206 -5.70 -11.88 -18.68
N ARG A 207 -6.67 -12.09 -17.81
CA ARG A 207 -6.95 -13.35 -17.11
C ARG A 207 -5.74 -13.87 -16.32
N GLU A 208 -4.99 -12.95 -15.70
CA GLU A 208 -3.81 -13.28 -14.88
C GLU A 208 -3.80 -12.46 -13.58
N PRO A 209 -3.17 -12.95 -12.50
CA PRO A 209 -2.93 -12.14 -11.32
C PRO A 209 -1.82 -11.10 -11.56
N ARG A 210 -1.88 -9.99 -10.83
CA ARG A 210 -0.84 -8.94 -10.85
C ARG A 210 0.52 -9.45 -10.35
N GLY A 211 0.49 -10.30 -9.33
CA GLY A 211 1.64 -10.90 -8.66
C GLY A 211 1.28 -12.23 -7.99
N VAL A 212 1.99 -12.58 -6.92
CA VAL A 212 1.74 -13.81 -6.13
C VAL A 212 0.80 -13.56 -4.94
N GLY A 213 0.13 -12.41 -4.95
CA GLY A 213 -0.82 -12.01 -3.92
C GLY A 213 -0.15 -11.70 -2.59
N GLY A 214 -0.88 -11.95 -1.51
CA GLY A 214 -0.52 -11.66 -0.13
C GLY A 214 -1.78 -11.67 0.71
N ILE A 215 -2.06 -10.57 1.42
CA ILE A 215 -3.36 -10.37 2.09
C ILE A 215 -3.99 -9.06 1.66
N PHE A 216 -5.32 -9.03 1.59
CA PHE A 216 -6.12 -7.83 1.37
C PHE A 216 -7.36 -7.87 2.25
N TYR A 217 -7.65 -6.77 2.92
CA TYR A 217 -8.84 -6.59 3.72
C TYR A 217 -9.39 -5.17 3.55
N ASP A 218 -10.71 -5.06 3.59
CA ASP A 218 -11.45 -3.82 3.68
C ASP A 218 -12.63 -4.05 4.61
N ASP A 219 -13.26 -2.97 5.06
CA ASP A 219 -14.46 -3.03 5.92
C ASP A 219 -14.26 -3.81 7.24
N LEU A 220 -13.03 -3.95 7.75
CA LEU A 220 -12.75 -4.62 9.01
C LEU A 220 -13.27 -3.77 10.19
N CYS A 221 -14.33 -4.24 10.82
CA CYS A 221 -14.92 -3.66 12.02
C CYS A 221 -15.57 -4.80 12.82
N THR A 222 -14.87 -5.33 13.81
CA THR A 222 -15.38 -6.35 14.76
C THR A 222 -16.24 -5.74 15.86
N GLY A 223 -16.25 -4.41 15.95
CA GLY A 223 -16.88 -3.64 17.02
C GLY A 223 -15.91 -3.28 18.15
N ASP A 224 -14.72 -3.89 18.17
CA ASP A 224 -13.61 -3.57 19.07
C ASP A 224 -12.51 -2.84 18.29
N TRP A 225 -12.41 -1.53 18.50
CA TRP A 225 -11.45 -0.69 17.79
C TRP A 225 -10.01 -1.01 18.16
N GLU A 226 -9.74 -1.33 19.42
CA GLU A 226 -8.38 -1.65 19.87
C GLU A 226 -7.89 -2.96 19.25
N ALA A 227 -8.75 -3.97 19.17
CA ALA A 227 -8.42 -5.24 18.52
C ALA A 227 -8.14 -5.06 17.02
N ASP A 228 -9.02 -4.36 16.31
CA ASP A 228 -8.87 -4.14 14.86
C ASP A 228 -7.67 -3.24 14.53
N PHE A 229 -7.39 -2.25 15.40
CA PHE A 229 -6.21 -1.40 15.27
C PHE A 229 -4.94 -2.22 15.53
N ALA A 230 -4.90 -3.04 16.59
CA ALA A 230 -3.76 -3.91 16.89
C ALA A 230 -3.45 -4.86 15.73
N PHE A 231 -4.47 -5.46 15.10
CA PHE A 231 -4.30 -6.25 13.88
C PHE A 231 -3.70 -5.43 12.74
N THR A 232 -4.24 -4.23 12.48
CA THR A 232 -3.74 -3.34 11.43
C THR A 232 -2.28 -2.93 11.68
N GLN A 233 -1.89 -2.71 12.93
CA GLN A 233 -0.51 -2.44 13.29
C GLN A 233 0.41 -3.64 13.03
N ASP A 234 -0.04 -4.86 13.36
CA ASP A 234 0.74 -6.08 13.10
C ASP A 234 0.90 -6.38 11.62
N VAL A 235 -0.11 -6.11 10.78
CA VAL A 235 0.02 -6.16 9.31
C VAL A 235 1.09 -5.18 8.84
N GLY A 236 1.06 -3.94 9.35
CA GLY A 236 2.06 -2.92 9.02
C GLY A 236 3.49 -3.30 9.42
N ARG A 237 3.67 -3.93 10.59
CA ARG A 237 4.98 -4.46 11.05
C ARG A 237 5.46 -5.61 10.16
N ALA A 238 4.57 -6.57 9.90
CA ALA A 238 4.87 -7.77 9.13
C ALA A 238 5.35 -7.48 7.70
N PHE A 239 4.99 -6.33 7.13
CA PHE A 239 5.47 -5.92 5.81
C PHE A 239 7.01 -5.90 5.72
N LEU A 240 7.70 -5.23 6.65
CA LEU A 240 9.17 -5.16 6.62
C LEU A 240 9.79 -6.54 6.89
N ASP A 241 9.23 -7.28 7.85
CA ASP A 241 9.67 -8.65 8.18
C ASP A 241 9.55 -9.60 6.97
N ALA A 242 8.54 -9.38 6.12
CA ALA A 242 8.30 -10.20 4.93
C ALA A 242 9.15 -9.75 3.73
N PHE A 243 9.35 -8.44 3.54
CA PHE A 243 9.95 -7.89 2.32
C PHE A 243 11.48 -7.74 2.39
N LEU A 244 12.03 -7.29 3.52
CA LEU A 244 13.48 -7.02 3.62
C LEU A 244 14.32 -8.29 3.41
N PRO A 245 14.01 -9.46 4.02
CA PRO A 245 14.83 -10.66 3.84
C PRO A 245 14.81 -11.21 2.41
N ILE A 246 13.69 -11.03 1.68
CA ILE A 246 13.60 -11.39 0.27
C ILE A 246 14.51 -10.46 -0.54
N THR A 247 14.41 -9.16 -0.33
CA THR A 247 15.21 -8.17 -1.06
C THR A 247 16.70 -8.36 -0.81
N GLU A 248 17.12 -8.61 0.43
CA GLU A 248 18.50 -8.89 0.80
C GLU A 248 19.06 -10.14 0.08
N ARG A 249 18.27 -11.21 -0.01
CA ARG A 249 18.66 -12.43 -0.73
C ARG A 249 18.82 -12.20 -2.24
N ARG A 250 17.96 -11.36 -2.83
CA ARG A 250 17.86 -11.21 -4.30
C ARG A 250 18.71 -10.07 -4.87
N ARG A 251 19.06 -9.04 -4.09
CA ARG A 251 19.71 -7.80 -4.60
C ARG A 251 21.08 -8.00 -5.23
N ALA A 252 21.76 -9.11 -4.91
CA ALA A 252 23.06 -9.49 -5.46
C ALA A 252 22.97 -10.29 -6.77
N GLU A 253 21.78 -10.79 -7.12
CA GLU A 253 21.65 -11.73 -8.23
C GLU A 253 21.86 -11.03 -9.59
N PRO A 254 22.71 -11.60 -10.46
CA PRO A 254 22.91 -11.07 -11.80
C PRO A 254 21.65 -11.26 -12.65
N TRP A 255 21.46 -10.36 -13.61
CA TRP A 255 20.33 -10.39 -14.54
C TRP A 255 20.76 -9.98 -15.94
N THR A 256 20.01 -10.45 -16.92
CA THR A 256 20.29 -10.26 -18.35
C THR A 256 19.42 -9.15 -18.95
N PRO A 257 19.75 -8.61 -20.13
CA PRO A 257 18.86 -7.72 -20.86
C PRO A 257 17.45 -8.30 -21.07
N GLU A 258 17.33 -9.62 -21.25
CA GLU A 258 16.05 -10.32 -21.37
C GLU A 258 15.25 -10.29 -20.05
N ASP A 259 15.92 -10.46 -18.89
CA ASP A 259 15.28 -10.29 -17.59
C ASP A 259 14.70 -8.88 -17.42
N ARG A 260 15.45 -7.85 -17.87
CA ARG A 260 14.97 -6.46 -17.84
C ARG A 260 13.82 -6.24 -18.80
N GLU A 261 13.87 -6.77 -20.02
CA GLU A 261 12.75 -6.67 -20.96
C GLU A 261 11.47 -7.29 -20.38
N HIS A 262 11.59 -8.49 -19.81
CA HIS A 262 10.49 -9.16 -19.12
C HIS A 262 9.96 -8.33 -17.95
N GLN A 263 10.83 -7.73 -17.15
CA GLN A 263 10.44 -6.80 -16.07
C GLN A 263 9.61 -5.62 -16.61
N LEU A 264 10.00 -5.00 -17.73
CA LEU A 264 9.29 -3.86 -18.31
C LEU A 264 7.89 -4.25 -18.82
N ILE A 265 7.74 -5.45 -19.39
CA ILE A 265 6.43 -5.98 -19.81
C ILE A 265 5.55 -6.27 -18.59
N ARG A 266 6.08 -6.89 -17.53
CA ARG A 266 5.35 -7.14 -16.27
C ARG A 266 4.96 -5.83 -15.58
N ARG A 267 5.81 -4.80 -15.64
CA ARG A 267 5.47 -3.42 -15.19
C ARG A 267 4.33 -2.81 -16.02
N GLY A 268 4.25 -3.11 -17.31
CA GLY A 268 3.09 -2.78 -18.14
C GLY A 268 1.80 -3.40 -17.60
N ARG A 269 1.83 -4.67 -17.19
CA ARG A 269 0.68 -5.35 -16.53
C ARG A 269 0.32 -4.74 -15.17
N TYR A 270 1.33 -4.27 -14.42
CA TYR A 270 1.11 -3.54 -13.18
C TYR A 270 0.40 -2.20 -13.45
N ALA A 271 0.84 -1.45 -14.45
CA ALA A 271 0.20 -0.19 -14.86
C ALA A 271 -1.24 -0.41 -15.36
N GLU A 272 -1.46 -1.43 -16.20
CA GLU A 272 -2.80 -1.85 -16.66
C GLU A 272 -3.74 -2.09 -15.47
N PHE A 273 -3.28 -2.82 -14.44
CA PHE A 273 -4.09 -3.06 -13.24
C PHE A 273 -4.49 -1.76 -12.55
N ASN A 274 -3.51 -0.90 -12.25
CA ASN A 274 -3.74 0.27 -11.43
C ASN A 274 -4.60 1.31 -12.15
N LEU A 275 -4.46 1.46 -13.48
CA LEU A 275 -5.24 2.43 -14.24
C LEU A 275 -6.66 1.94 -14.56
N VAL A 276 -6.88 0.62 -14.67
CA VAL A 276 -8.18 0.07 -15.10
C VAL A 276 -9.00 -0.47 -13.92
N TRP A 277 -8.37 -1.16 -12.98
CA TRP A 277 -9.06 -1.97 -11.96
C TRP A 277 -8.87 -1.47 -10.54
N ASP A 278 -7.77 -0.80 -10.22
CA ASP A 278 -7.53 -0.36 -8.85
C ASP A 278 -8.52 0.74 -8.43
N ARG A 279 -9.33 0.41 -7.42
CA ARG A 279 -10.37 1.33 -6.91
C ARG A 279 -9.76 2.59 -6.30
N GLY A 280 -8.62 2.45 -5.62
CA GLY A 280 -7.96 3.59 -4.96
C GLY A 280 -7.44 4.62 -5.97
N THR A 281 -6.75 4.15 -7.01
CA THR A 281 -6.23 4.98 -8.11
C THR A 281 -7.37 5.67 -8.85
N ARG A 282 -8.39 4.92 -9.27
CA ARG A 282 -9.55 5.49 -9.98
C ARG A 282 -10.28 6.55 -9.15
N PHE A 283 -10.56 6.24 -7.88
CA PHE A 283 -11.17 7.21 -6.96
C PHE A 283 -10.32 8.48 -6.84
N GLY A 284 -9.01 8.34 -6.59
CA GLY A 284 -8.12 9.49 -6.46
C GLY A 284 -8.06 10.39 -7.70
N LEU A 285 -8.10 9.80 -8.91
CA LEU A 285 -8.14 10.54 -10.17
C LEU A 285 -9.49 11.24 -10.41
N GLU A 286 -10.60 10.64 -9.98
CA GLU A 286 -11.95 11.20 -10.15
C GLU A 286 -12.28 12.28 -9.09
N THR A 287 -11.67 12.24 -7.89
CA THR A 287 -12.03 13.10 -6.75
C THR A 287 -11.04 14.22 -6.44
N GLY A 288 -10.17 14.59 -7.39
CA GLY A 288 -9.27 15.74 -7.27
C GLY A 288 -8.16 15.57 -6.22
N HIS A 289 -7.77 14.34 -5.89
CA HIS A 289 -6.58 14.12 -5.06
C HIS A 289 -5.32 14.61 -5.79
N ASN A 290 -4.25 14.86 -5.06
CA ASN A 290 -2.95 15.20 -5.65
C ASN A 290 -2.54 14.10 -6.64
N ILE A 291 -2.46 14.46 -7.93
CA ILE A 291 -2.25 13.52 -9.02
C ILE A 291 -0.89 12.82 -8.88
N GLU A 292 0.14 13.53 -8.43
CA GLU A 292 1.47 12.96 -8.19
C GLU A 292 1.45 11.92 -7.06
N ALA A 293 0.63 12.12 -6.03
CA ALA A 293 0.42 11.15 -4.96
C ALA A 293 -0.28 9.89 -5.46
N VAL A 294 -1.28 10.05 -6.34
CA VAL A 294 -2.06 8.94 -6.92
C VAL A 294 -1.21 8.13 -7.90
N LEU A 295 -0.50 8.79 -8.80
CA LEU A 295 0.34 8.15 -9.83
C LEU A 295 1.74 7.76 -9.32
N MET A 296 2.03 8.00 -8.03
CA MET A 296 3.25 7.51 -7.39
C MET A 296 3.42 6.00 -7.60
N SER A 297 2.33 5.24 -7.57
CA SER A 297 2.31 3.78 -7.75
C SER A 297 2.82 3.32 -9.13
N MET A 298 2.83 4.18 -10.14
CA MET A 298 3.23 3.81 -11.50
C MET A 298 4.74 3.50 -11.56
N PRO A 299 5.15 2.44 -12.28
CA PRO A 299 6.57 2.20 -12.54
C PRO A 299 7.20 3.36 -13.32
N PRO A 300 8.53 3.58 -13.19
CA PRO A 300 9.22 4.64 -13.94
C PRO A 300 9.33 4.32 -15.44
N GLU A 301 9.33 3.04 -15.80
CA GLU A 301 9.40 2.56 -17.17
C GLU A 301 8.55 1.28 -17.30
N ALA A 302 7.78 1.18 -18.39
CA ALA A 302 6.97 0.01 -18.74
C ALA A 302 6.90 -0.14 -20.26
N LYS A 303 6.68 -1.37 -20.73
CA LYS A 303 6.55 -1.69 -22.17
C LYS A 303 5.28 -2.47 -22.47
N TRP A 304 4.74 -2.21 -23.65
CA TRP A 304 3.67 -2.98 -24.29
C TRP A 304 4.22 -3.50 -25.62
N PRO A 305 4.53 -4.81 -25.72
CA PRO A 305 5.03 -5.41 -26.95
C PRO A 305 3.93 -5.53 -28.02
#